data_AF-A0A670JT14-F1
#
_entry.id   AF-A0A670JT14-F1
#
_cell.length_a   1.000
_cell.length_b   1.000
_cell.length_c   1.000
_cell.angle_alpha   90.00
_cell.angle_beta   90.00
_cell.angle_gamma   90.00
#
_symmetry.space_group_name_H-M   'P 1'
#
loop_
_entity.id
_entity.type
_entity.pdbx_description
1 polymer ?
#
loop_
_entity_poly.entity_id
_entity_poly.type
_entity_poly.pdbx_seq_one_letter_code
_entity_poly.pdbx_strand_id
1 'polypeptide(L)'
;MRVRVKGAPPAARLRAAGGPGCRRGASGEGAAALPSRPPRDAPPRRARQAPPPSWLHPDPASRATSSRLAPTSLPEAGPWGEQAFPGEAPDQKGDHELVSGVCNLKRLQPEAFVTRGFRSRLGSLRNRLYPRQLEDQTKKLQKDMKKSTDADLAMSKSAVKISSDLLSNPLCEQDPKFLEMVMALDTAMKRMDSFNQEKVNQIQKTVIEPLKKFSGVFPSLNMAVKRREQTLQDYKRLQSKVEKYEEKEKTGPILTKLHQAREELRPVKDEFEAKNKQLLEEMPKFYSSRINYFKPSFESLIRAQVVYYTEMYKIFGDLTEQIDEPGLTDEQRQKENEAKLNELRALSIVADD
;
A
#
# COMPACT_ATOMS: atom_id res chain seq x y z
N MET A 1 -42.52 -20.05 34.67
CA MET A 1 -41.91 -19.25 33.57
C MET A 1 -40.59 -19.89 33.17
N ARG A 2 -40.51 -20.47 31.97
CA ARG A 2 -39.28 -21.05 31.39
C ARG A 2 -38.56 -19.97 30.57
N VAL A 3 -37.27 -19.74 30.84
CA VAL A 3 -36.41 -18.94 29.96
C VAL A 3 -35.46 -19.88 29.20
N ARG A 4 -35.42 -19.68 27.89
CA ARG A 4 -34.90 -20.60 26.86
C ARG A 4 -33.49 -20.15 26.46
N VAL A 5 -32.49 -20.99 26.66
CA VAL A 5 -31.13 -20.81 26.13
C VAL A 5 -31.13 -21.26 24.66
N LYS A 6 -30.71 -20.38 23.73
CA LYS A 6 -30.54 -20.71 22.30
C LYS A 6 -29.13 -21.26 22.07
N GLY A 7 -29.04 -22.55 21.72
CA GLY A 7 -27.82 -23.22 21.27
C GLY A 7 -27.54 -22.99 19.78
N ALA A 8 -26.25 -23.02 19.42
CA ALA A 8 -25.72 -22.93 18.06
C ALA A 8 -25.95 -24.24 17.26
N PRO A 9 -26.03 -24.19 15.91
CA PRO A 9 -26.23 -25.39 15.08
C PRO A 9 -24.89 -26.10 14.73
N PRO A 10 -24.89 -27.43 14.50
CA PRO A 10 -23.69 -28.21 14.23
C PRO A 10 -23.30 -28.25 12.73
N ALA A 11 -22.02 -28.55 12.50
CA ALA A 11 -21.35 -28.62 11.21
C ALA A 11 -21.85 -29.76 10.31
N ALA A 12 -22.05 -29.45 9.02
CA ALA A 12 -22.41 -30.43 7.99
C ALA A 12 -21.16 -31.16 7.44
N ARG A 13 -21.16 -32.50 7.58
CA ARG A 13 -20.28 -33.42 6.85
C ARG A 13 -20.88 -33.70 5.47
N LEU A 14 -20.10 -33.49 4.40
CA LEU A 14 -20.44 -34.01 3.06
C LEU A 14 -19.58 -35.25 2.76
N ARG A 15 -20.28 -36.37 2.54
CA ARG A 15 -19.74 -37.66 2.08
C ARG A 15 -19.56 -37.65 0.57
N ALA A 16 -18.50 -38.32 0.12
CA ALA A 16 -18.29 -38.75 -1.26
C ALA A 16 -19.26 -39.87 -1.66
N ALA A 17 -19.72 -39.85 -2.91
CA ALA A 17 -20.42 -40.94 -3.58
C ALA A 17 -19.75 -41.18 -4.94
N GLY A 18 -19.49 -42.45 -5.26
CA GLY A 18 -18.85 -42.89 -6.49
C GLY A 18 -19.76 -43.67 -7.43
N GLY A 19 -19.36 -43.68 -8.71
CA GLY A 19 -19.61 -44.70 -9.75
C GLY A 19 -20.91 -44.59 -10.57
N PRO A 20 -21.05 -45.30 -11.72
CA PRO A 20 -20.03 -45.97 -12.57
C PRO A 20 -20.22 -45.75 -14.10
N GLY A 21 -19.25 -46.15 -14.93
CA GLY A 21 -19.42 -46.22 -16.40
C GLY A 21 -18.21 -46.76 -17.18
N CYS A 22 -18.25 -48.04 -17.54
CA CYS A 22 -17.28 -48.75 -18.40
C CYS A 22 -17.55 -48.53 -19.91
N ARG A 23 -16.50 -48.33 -20.75
CA ARG A 23 -15.96 -49.35 -21.69
C ARG A 23 -14.89 -48.79 -22.66
N ARG A 24 -13.92 -49.69 -22.88
CA ARG A 24 -12.74 -49.79 -23.76
C ARG A 24 -12.78 -49.14 -25.15
N GLY A 25 -11.61 -48.66 -25.56
CA GLY A 25 -11.13 -48.55 -26.95
C GLY A 25 -9.61 -48.30 -26.94
N ALA A 26 -8.85 -49.13 -27.63
CA ALA A 26 -7.38 -49.23 -27.56
C ALA A 26 -6.64 -48.38 -28.61
N SER A 27 -5.31 -48.35 -28.46
CA SER A 27 -4.23 -48.00 -29.41
C SER A 27 -3.64 -46.58 -29.35
N GLY A 28 -2.30 -46.51 -29.27
CA GLY A 28 -1.51 -45.28 -29.43
C GLY A 28 -0.29 -45.21 -28.51
N GLU A 29 0.86 -45.61 -29.02
CA GLU A 29 2.20 -45.65 -28.41
C GLU A 29 2.71 -44.30 -27.88
N GLY A 30 3.63 -44.34 -26.90
CA GLY A 30 4.40 -43.16 -26.46
C GLY A 30 5.07 -43.33 -25.10
N ALA A 31 6.14 -44.14 -25.05
CA ALA A 31 6.96 -44.31 -23.86
C ALA A 31 7.87 -43.09 -23.63
N ALA A 32 7.83 -42.50 -22.43
CA ALA A 32 8.90 -41.67 -21.88
C ALA A 32 9.00 -41.92 -20.37
N ALA A 33 10.18 -42.37 -19.95
CA ALA A 33 10.49 -42.90 -18.63
C ALA A 33 10.49 -41.83 -17.52
N LEU A 34 9.98 -42.19 -16.34
CA LEU A 34 10.14 -41.45 -15.09
C LEU A 34 11.53 -41.72 -14.48
N PRO A 35 12.22 -40.73 -13.90
CA PRO A 35 13.51 -40.97 -13.26
C PRO A 35 13.33 -41.68 -11.91
N SER A 36 14.15 -42.70 -11.71
CA SER A 36 14.26 -43.57 -10.55
C SER A 36 14.69 -42.82 -9.28
N ARG A 37 14.11 -43.19 -8.13
CA ARG A 37 14.56 -42.74 -6.80
C ARG A 37 15.98 -43.25 -6.50
N PRO A 38 16.87 -42.45 -5.88
CA PRO A 38 18.18 -42.93 -5.45
C PRO A 38 18.07 -43.78 -4.17
N PRO A 39 19.04 -44.68 -3.92
CA PRO A 39 19.02 -45.57 -2.77
C PRO A 39 19.25 -44.82 -1.45
N ARG A 40 18.61 -45.32 -0.38
CA ARG A 40 18.91 -44.95 1.01
C ARG A 40 20.31 -45.48 1.32
N ASP A 41 21.27 -44.57 1.45
CA ASP A 41 22.51 -44.65 2.26
C ASP A 41 23.62 -43.83 1.57
N ALA A 42 23.61 -42.52 1.83
CA ALA A 42 24.74 -41.63 1.54
C ALA A 42 24.89 -40.62 2.69
N PRO A 43 26.11 -40.35 3.19
CA PRO A 43 26.33 -39.43 4.30
C PRO A 43 26.13 -37.96 3.86
N PRO A 44 25.72 -37.05 4.77
CA PRO A 44 25.39 -35.69 4.39
C PRO A 44 26.66 -34.89 4.04
N ARG A 45 26.63 -34.21 2.88
CA ARG A 45 27.66 -33.24 2.48
C ARG A 45 27.55 -31.99 3.37
N ARG A 46 28.64 -31.58 4.02
CA ARG A 46 28.75 -30.29 4.73
C ARG A 46 28.45 -29.13 3.78
N ALA A 47 27.43 -28.32 4.09
CA ALA A 47 27.25 -27.01 3.50
C ALA A 47 28.36 -26.08 4.01
N ARG A 48 29.16 -25.49 3.10
CA ARG A 48 30.06 -24.38 3.46
C ARG A 48 29.19 -23.14 3.71
N GLN A 49 29.22 -22.59 4.92
CA GLN A 49 28.63 -21.29 5.22
C GLN A 49 29.44 -20.19 4.51
N ALA A 50 28.76 -19.29 3.82
CA ALA A 50 29.36 -18.07 3.27
C ALA A 50 29.48 -17.01 4.38
N PRO A 51 30.51 -16.14 4.39
CA PRO A 51 30.65 -15.09 5.39
C PRO A 51 29.56 -14.00 5.22
N PRO A 52 29.18 -13.30 6.29
CA PRO A 52 28.16 -12.24 6.24
C PRO A 52 28.67 -10.98 5.50
N PRO A 53 27.77 -10.12 4.97
CA PRO A 53 28.15 -8.91 4.24
C PRO A 53 28.76 -7.84 5.16
N SER A 54 29.73 -7.09 4.65
CA SER A 54 30.56 -6.10 5.36
C SER A 54 29.85 -4.82 5.83
N TRP A 55 28.52 -4.73 5.77
CA TRP A 55 27.76 -3.51 6.12
C TRP A 55 27.44 -3.37 7.62
N LEU A 56 27.99 -4.26 8.46
CA LEU A 56 27.68 -4.33 9.90
C LEU A 56 28.62 -3.49 10.80
N HIS A 57 29.49 -2.65 10.24
CA HIS A 57 30.33 -1.75 11.03
C HIS A 57 29.96 -0.28 10.79
N PRO A 58 29.47 0.45 11.80
CA PRO A 58 29.33 1.90 11.72
C PRO A 58 30.71 2.57 11.83
N ASP A 59 30.99 3.48 10.89
CA ASP A 59 32.17 4.35 10.87
C ASP A 59 32.09 5.40 12.00
N PRO A 60 33.12 5.59 12.85
CA PRO A 60 33.04 6.45 14.04
C PRO A 60 32.95 7.97 13.77
N ALA A 61 33.02 8.43 12.52
CA ALA A 61 33.26 9.85 12.22
C ALA A 61 32.00 10.73 11.98
N SER A 62 30.78 10.22 12.15
CA SER A 62 29.56 11.00 11.86
C SER A 62 28.79 11.40 13.13
N ARG A 63 29.47 12.02 14.09
CA ARG A 63 28.85 12.54 15.32
C ARG A 63 29.14 14.04 15.46
N ALA A 64 28.51 14.88 14.64
CA ALA A 64 28.29 16.29 14.95
C ALA A 64 27.21 16.90 14.04
N THR A 65 26.52 17.91 14.58
CA THR A 65 25.47 18.76 13.98
C THR A 65 24.04 18.18 13.89
N SER A 66 23.41 18.05 15.06
CA SER A 66 21.97 18.26 15.20
C SER A 66 21.73 19.72 15.59
N SER A 67 21.20 20.51 14.65
CA SER A 67 20.64 21.84 14.97
C SER A 67 19.45 22.14 14.07
N ARG A 68 18.27 22.13 14.69
CA ARG A 68 17.01 22.83 14.37
C ARG A 68 16.69 23.08 12.88
N LEU A 69 15.64 22.42 12.40
CA LEU A 69 14.78 22.99 11.35
C LEU A 69 13.32 23.02 11.83
N ALA A 70 12.75 24.22 11.76
CA ALA A 70 11.39 24.55 12.14
C ALA A 70 10.34 23.83 11.26
N PRO A 71 9.10 23.66 11.73
CA PRO A 71 8.07 22.98 10.96
C PRO A 71 7.63 23.86 9.78
N THR A 72 7.87 23.38 8.55
CA THR A 72 7.28 23.98 7.35
C THR A 72 5.79 23.68 7.33
N SER A 73 4.97 24.71 7.52
CA SER A 73 3.52 24.65 7.41
C SER A 73 3.11 24.24 5.99
N LEU A 74 2.29 23.19 5.90
CA LEU A 74 1.55 22.85 4.68
C LEU A 74 0.58 23.99 4.34
N PRO A 75 0.45 24.40 3.07
CA PRO A 75 -0.49 25.47 2.72
C PRO A 75 -1.93 24.98 2.89
N GLU A 76 -2.74 25.78 3.59
CA GLU A 76 -4.20 25.59 3.68
C GLU A 76 -4.84 25.78 2.31
N ALA A 77 -5.77 24.87 2.00
CA ALA A 77 -6.52 24.89 0.75
C ALA A 77 -7.65 25.94 0.83
N GLY A 78 -7.37 27.14 0.34
CA GLY A 78 -8.38 28.17 0.04
C GLY A 78 -9.10 27.95 -1.30
N PRO A 79 -10.17 28.71 -1.58
CA PRO A 79 -11.16 28.38 -2.61
C PRO A 79 -10.57 28.52 -4.01
N TRP A 80 -10.52 27.39 -4.70
CA TRP A 80 -9.67 27.01 -5.85
C TRP A 80 -9.52 28.06 -6.97
N GLY A 81 -8.52 28.94 -6.90
CA GLY A 81 -8.27 29.98 -7.91
C GLY A 81 -6.88 30.63 -7.80
N GLU A 82 -6.21 30.71 -8.95
CA GLU A 82 -5.03 31.52 -9.33
C GLU A 82 -4.10 32.05 -8.21
N GLN A 83 -2.91 31.43 -8.09
CA GLN A 83 -1.70 32.14 -7.71
C GLN A 83 -0.54 31.74 -8.62
N ALA A 84 0.10 32.76 -9.19
CA ALA A 84 1.29 32.63 -10.01
C ALA A 84 2.43 31.96 -9.22
N PHE A 85 3.10 30.99 -9.86
CA PHE A 85 4.32 30.39 -9.33
C PHE A 85 5.48 31.39 -9.49
N PRO A 86 6.31 31.63 -8.46
CA PRO A 86 7.49 32.47 -8.61
C PRO A 86 8.49 31.80 -9.56
N GLY A 87 9.08 32.62 -10.42
CA GLY A 87 9.97 32.23 -11.51
C GLY A 87 11.24 31.50 -11.07
N GLU A 88 11.83 30.82 -12.05
CA GLU A 88 13.10 30.10 -11.97
C GLU A 88 14.18 30.89 -11.23
N ALA A 89 14.83 30.23 -10.27
CA ALA A 89 16.09 30.65 -9.69
C ALA A 89 17.17 29.59 -9.99
N PRO A 90 18.44 30.00 -10.15
CA PRO A 90 19.39 29.32 -11.02
C PRO A 90 20.09 28.12 -10.40
N ASP A 91 20.53 27.25 -11.32
CA ASP A 91 21.33 26.04 -11.18
C ASP A 91 22.55 26.22 -10.26
N GLN A 92 22.63 25.42 -9.18
CA GLN A 92 23.87 25.21 -8.43
C GLN A 92 24.34 23.77 -8.65
N LYS A 93 25.43 23.64 -9.42
CA LYS A 93 26.25 22.43 -9.53
C LYS A 93 26.85 22.08 -8.17
N GLY A 94 26.55 20.87 -7.70
CA GLY A 94 27.29 20.19 -6.63
C GLY A 94 27.43 18.73 -7.00
N ASP A 95 28.67 18.27 -7.15
CA ASP A 95 29.04 16.94 -7.58
C ASP A 95 28.70 15.89 -6.50
N HIS A 96 27.98 14.83 -6.87
CA HIS A 96 27.96 13.58 -6.12
C HIS A 96 27.89 12.39 -7.07
N GLU A 97 28.99 11.62 -7.08
CA GLU A 97 29.14 10.35 -7.79
C GLU A 97 28.18 9.28 -7.25
N LEU A 98 27.37 8.78 -8.18
CA LEU A 98 26.80 7.44 -8.33
C LEU A 98 27.02 6.39 -7.21
N VAL A 99 25.93 6.06 -6.52
CA VAL A 99 25.64 4.66 -6.15
C VAL A 99 24.69 4.09 -7.21
N SER A 100 25.29 3.37 -8.16
CA SER A 100 24.60 2.58 -9.18
C SER A 100 24.02 1.30 -8.56
N GLY A 101 22.74 1.36 -8.18
CA GLY A 101 21.90 0.20 -7.85
C GLY A 101 20.62 0.25 -8.66
N VAL A 102 20.52 -0.63 -9.66
CA VAL A 102 19.58 -0.62 -10.79
C VAL A 102 18.10 -0.48 -10.38
N CYS A 103 17.57 0.74 -10.43
CA CYS A 103 16.19 0.98 -10.83
C CYS A 103 16.23 1.48 -12.27
N ASN A 104 15.90 0.60 -13.21
CA ASN A 104 15.88 0.91 -14.64
C ASN A 104 14.69 1.84 -14.94
N LEU A 105 14.81 3.12 -14.59
CA LEU A 105 13.85 4.18 -14.88
C LEU A 105 14.25 4.97 -16.13
N LYS A 106 14.82 4.29 -17.13
CA LYS A 106 15.05 4.86 -18.46
C LYS A 106 14.01 4.35 -19.45
N ARG A 107 12.72 4.65 -19.21
CA ARG A 107 11.73 4.81 -20.31
C ARG A 107 10.40 5.42 -19.86
N LEU A 108 10.40 6.60 -19.27
CA LEU A 108 9.18 7.41 -19.17
C LEU A 108 9.52 8.85 -19.57
N GLN A 109 9.48 9.10 -20.88
CA GLN A 109 9.33 10.44 -21.45
C GLN A 109 7.80 10.69 -21.56
N PRO A 110 7.13 11.31 -20.57
CA PRO A 110 5.67 11.24 -20.47
C PRO A 110 4.96 12.42 -21.16
N GLU A 111 5.59 13.59 -21.24
CA GLU A 111 4.94 14.84 -21.64
C GLU A 111 4.45 14.81 -23.09
N ALA A 112 5.25 14.26 -24.01
CA ALA A 112 4.90 14.17 -25.43
C ALA A 112 3.93 13.02 -25.77
N PHE A 113 3.89 11.94 -24.98
CA PHE A 113 3.01 10.79 -25.23
C PHE A 113 1.59 11.01 -24.71
N VAL A 114 1.45 11.77 -23.62
CA VAL A 114 0.15 12.14 -23.06
C VAL A 114 -0.57 13.09 -24.02
N THR A 115 0.03 14.23 -24.37
CA THR A 115 -0.60 15.28 -25.19
C THR A 115 -0.97 14.84 -26.61
N ARG A 116 -0.06 14.20 -27.36
CA ARG A 116 -0.32 13.85 -28.77
C ARG A 116 -1.43 12.82 -28.95
N GLY A 117 -1.54 11.84 -28.07
CA GLY A 117 -2.62 10.88 -28.20
C GLY A 117 -3.87 11.23 -27.41
N PHE A 118 -3.84 12.12 -26.40
CA PHE A 118 -5.06 12.56 -25.70
C PHE A 118 -6.07 13.22 -26.67
N ARG A 119 -5.56 14.01 -27.63
CA ARG A 119 -6.36 14.69 -28.66
C ARG A 119 -7.08 13.71 -29.61
N SER A 120 -6.45 12.59 -29.97
CA SER A 120 -7.10 11.49 -30.73
C SER A 120 -7.87 10.49 -29.83
N ARG A 121 -7.76 10.56 -28.50
CA ARG A 121 -8.26 9.54 -27.54
C ARG A 121 -9.55 9.87 -26.81
N LEU A 122 -10.01 11.14 -26.80
CA LEU A 122 -11.28 11.51 -26.18
C LEU A 122 -12.52 10.77 -26.73
N GLY A 123 -12.42 10.22 -27.94
CA GLY A 123 -13.51 9.45 -28.57
C GLY A 123 -13.58 7.98 -28.15
N SER A 124 -12.58 7.44 -27.43
CA SER A 124 -12.43 6.00 -27.20
C SER A 124 -12.69 5.58 -25.75
N LEU A 125 -13.28 4.39 -25.55
CA LEU A 125 -13.52 3.68 -24.27
C LEU A 125 -12.32 3.71 -23.30
N ARG A 126 -11.11 3.85 -23.83
CA ARG A 126 -9.85 4.01 -23.08
C ARG A 126 -9.85 5.19 -22.09
N ASN A 127 -10.65 6.23 -22.32
CA ASN A 127 -10.78 7.37 -21.39
C ASN A 127 -11.62 7.10 -20.14
N ARG A 128 -12.51 6.08 -20.16
CA ARG A 128 -13.28 5.68 -18.97
C ARG A 128 -12.52 4.69 -18.08
N LEU A 129 -11.73 3.81 -18.70
CA LEU A 129 -11.02 2.75 -17.97
C LEU A 129 -9.84 3.30 -17.15
N TYR A 130 -9.10 4.26 -17.70
CA TYR A 130 -7.85 4.70 -17.08
C TYR A 130 -8.05 5.50 -15.77
N PRO A 131 -8.97 6.49 -15.69
CA PRO A 131 -9.22 7.20 -14.44
C PRO A 131 -9.83 6.30 -13.37
N ARG A 132 -10.71 5.37 -13.76
CA ARG A 132 -11.26 4.36 -12.84
C ARG A 132 -10.19 3.45 -12.26
N GLN A 133 -9.30 2.92 -13.11
CA GLN A 133 -8.22 2.06 -12.65
C GLN A 133 -7.30 2.80 -11.67
N LEU A 134 -6.96 4.06 -11.96
CA LEU A 134 -6.16 4.89 -11.07
C LEU A 134 -6.88 5.20 -9.75
N GLU A 135 -8.18 5.47 -9.80
CA GLU A 135 -9.04 5.67 -8.62
C GLU A 135 -9.03 4.43 -7.71
N ASP A 136 -9.31 3.26 -8.29
CA ASP A 136 -9.40 2.00 -7.56
C ASP A 136 -8.06 1.62 -6.94
N GLN A 137 -6.96 1.80 -7.68
CA GLN A 137 -5.60 1.56 -7.18
C GLN A 137 -5.22 2.52 -6.05
N THR A 138 -5.56 3.80 -6.16
CA THR A 138 -5.30 4.80 -5.10
C THR A 138 -6.07 4.46 -3.83
N LYS A 139 -7.37 4.14 -3.95
CA LYS A 139 -8.21 3.75 -2.80
C LYS A 139 -7.72 2.47 -2.15
N LYS A 140 -7.31 1.48 -2.95
CA LYS A 140 -6.73 0.24 -2.44
C LYS A 140 -5.47 0.51 -1.64
N LEU A 141 -4.54 1.28 -2.20
CA LEU A 141 -3.30 1.67 -1.51
C LEU A 141 -3.59 2.40 -0.19
N GLN A 142 -4.48 3.39 -0.21
CA GLN A 142 -4.89 4.12 0.99
C GLN A 142 -5.45 3.17 2.07
N LYS A 143 -6.32 2.23 1.69
CA LYS A 143 -6.92 1.26 2.60
C LYS A 143 -5.88 0.31 3.18
N ASP A 144 -4.95 -0.18 2.36
CA ASP A 144 -3.92 -1.11 2.81
C ASP A 144 -2.90 -0.42 3.72
N MET A 145 -2.56 0.86 3.48
CA MET A 145 -1.75 1.66 4.41
C MET A 145 -2.45 1.84 5.77
N LYS A 146 -3.76 2.15 5.76
CA LYS A 146 -4.53 2.27 7.00
C LYS A 146 -4.54 0.96 7.79
N LYS A 147 -4.79 -0.18 7.13
CA LYS A 147 -4.74 -1.49 7.78
C LYS A 147 -3.37 -1.78 8.39
N SER A 148 -2.29 -1.42 7.71
CA SER A 148 -0.93 -1.59 8.23
C SER A 148 -0.74 -0.82 9.52
N THR A 149 -1.12 0.47 9.55
CA THR A 149 -1.00 1.28 10.77
C THR A 149 -1.91 0.81 11.90
N ASP A 150 -3.10 0.30 11.59
CA ASP A 150 -4.01 -0.29 12.59
C ASP A 150 -3.38 -1.56 13.21
N ALA A 151 -2.72 -2.39 12.40
CA ALA A 151 -2.01 -3.58 12.86
C ALA A 151 -0.80 -3.21 13.73
N ASP A 152 -0.03 -2.20 13.36
CA ASP A 152 1.09 -1.69 14.15
C ASP A 152 0.63 -1.23 15.55
N LEU A 153 -0.49 -0.50 15.63
CA LEU A 153 -1.07 -0.09 16.91
C LEU A 153 -1.52 -1.28 17.76
N ALA A 154 -2.17 -2.28 17.14
CA ALA A 154 -2.64 -3.46 17.86
C ALA A 154 -1.49 -4.29 18.45
N MET A 155 -0.41 -4.46 17.67
CA MET A 155 0.78 -5.18 18.10
C MET A 155 1.45 -4.47 19.29
N SER A 156 1.67 -3.16 19.16
CA SER A 156 2.32 -2.34 20.20
C SER A 156 1.55 -2.33 21.51
N LYS A 157 0.22 -2.14 21.45
CA LYS A 157 -0.66 -2.24 22.63
C LYS A 157 -0.59 -3.61 23.29
N SER A 158 -0.52 -4.68 22.51
CA SER A 158 -0.41 -6.04 23.05
C SER A 158 0.94 -6.25 23.75
N ALA A 159 2.03 -5.73 23.18
CA ALA A 159 3.36 -5.79 23.79
C ALA A 159 3.42 -5.05 25.14
N VAL A 160 2.89 -3.82 25.21
CA VAL A 160 2.77 -3.06 26.46
C VAL A 160 1.88 -3.78 27.48
N LYS A 161 0.79 -4.42 27.03
CA LYS A 161 -0.06 -5.19 27.94
C LYS A 161 0.69 -6.38 28.55
N ILE A 162 1.45 -7.11 27.74
CA ILE A 162 2.23 -8.27 28.21
C ILE A 162 3.24 -7.83 29.30
N SER A 163 3.98 -6.74 29.06
CA SER A 163 4.95 -6.26 30.05
C SER A 163 4.27 -5.78 31.33
N SER A 164 3.14 -5.07 31.21
CA SER A 164 2.37 -4.58 32.37
C SER A 164 1.75 -5.72 33.17
N ASP A 165 1.20 -6.74 32.51
CA ASP A 165 0.62 -7.91 33.17
C ASP A 165 1.73 -8.67 33.94
N LEU A 166 2.92 -8.82 33.34
CA LEU A 166 4.07 -9.44 33.99
C LEU A 166 4.52 -8.65 35.22
N LEU A 167 4.62 -7.32 35.12
CA LEU A 167 5.01 -6.46 36.24
C LEU A 167 4.02 -6.54 37.41
N SER A 168 2.73 -6.70 37.12
CA SER A 168 1.68 -6.85 38.14
C SER A 168 1.62 -8.24 38.79
N ASN A 169 2.44 -9.19 38.32
CA ASN A 169 2.41 -10.55 38.83
C ASN A 169 3.15 -10.64 40.19
N PRO A 170 2.52 -11.19 41.24
CA PRO A 170 3.15 -11.37 42.56
C PRO A 170 4.44 -12.21 42.54
N LEU A 171 4.66 -12.99 41.48
CA LEU A 171 5.92 -13.72 41.27
C LEU A 171 7.12 -12.77 41.03
N CYS A 172 6.88 -11.60 40.46
CA CYS A 172 7.94 -10.59 40.26
C CYS A 172 8.39 -9.97 41.58
N GLU A 173 7.49 -9.79 42.54
CA GLU A 173 7.82 -9.17 43.84
C GLU A 173 8.76 -10.04 44.71
N GLN A 174 8.81 -11.35 44.43
CA GLN A 174 9.56 -12.32 45.23
C GLN A 174 11.05 -12.36 44.88
N ASP A 175 11.43 -11.92 43.67
CA ASP A 175 12.81 -11.88 43.21
C ASP A 175 13.18 -10.47 42.73
N PRO A 176 13.97 -9.71 43.51
CA PRO A 176 14.37 -8.34 43.15
C PRO A 176 15.07 -8.22 41.80
N LYS A 177 15.86 -9.23 41.39
CA LYS A 177 16.57 -9.19 40.10
C LYS A 177 15.60 -9.40 38.95
N PHE A 178 14.66 -10.33 39.11
CA PHE A 178 13.61 -10.56 38.13
C PHE A 178 12.70 -9.34 38.00
N LEU A 179 12.33 -8.70 39.12
CA LEU A 179 11.56 -7.46 39.12
C LEU A 179 12.26 -6.35 38.31
N GLU A 180 13.56 -6.15 38.52
CA GLU A 180 14.36 -5.17 37.78
C GLU A 180 14.33 -5.43 36.25
N MET A 181 14.53 -6.69 35.83
CA MET A 181 14.45 -7.06 34.41
C MET A 181 13.06 -6.79 33.81
N VAL A 182 11.99 -7.11 34.54
CA VAL A 182 10.61 -6.89 34.08
C VAL A 182 10.26 -5.40 34.03
N MET A 183 10.75 -4.60 34.99
CA MET A 183 10.59 -3.14 34.97
C MET A 183 11.32 -2.49 33.78
N ALA A 184 12.53 -2.97 33.46
CA ALA A 184 13.28 -2.52 32.29
C ALA A 184 12.52 -2.85 30.99
N LEU A 185 11.98 -4.08 30.87
CA LEU A 185 11.17 -4.51 29.74
C LEU A 185 9.91 -3.63 29.58
N ASP A 186 9.17 -3.36 30.67
CA ASP A 186 7.96 -2.53 30.63
C ASP A 186 8.25 -1.10 30.18
N THR A 187 9.35 -0.52 30.67
CA THR A 187 9.82 0.80 30.25
C THR A 187 10.17 0.82 28.76
N ALA A 188 10.88 -0.21 28.27
CA ALA A 188 11.21 -0.36 26.87
C ALA A 188 9.95 -0.48 25.99
N MET A 189 8.99 -1.34 26.36
CA MET A 189 7.73 -1.52 25.62
C MET A 189 6.91 -0.22 25.53
N LYS A 190 6.80 0.53 26.63
CA LYS A 190 6.12 1.85 26.65
C LYS A 190 6.81 2.88 25.75
N ARG A 191 8.15 2.92 25.77
CA ARG A 191 8.94 3.81 24.90
C ARG A 191 8.75 3.43 23.42
N MET A 192 8.74 2.13 23.11
CA MET A 192 8.45 1.65 21.76
C MET A 192 7.06 2.06 21.28
N ASP A 193 6.05 1.95 22.15
CA ASP A 193 4.68 2.35 21.82
C ASP A 193 4.56 3.85 21.49
N SER A 194 5.27 4.72 22.21
CA SER A 194 5.33 6.15 21.89
C SER A 194 5.85 6.39 20.47
N PHE A 195 7.00 5.81 20.10
CA PHE A 195 7.55 5.95 18.75
C PHE A 195 6.66 5.32 17.68
N ASN A 196 5.96 4.23 17.99
CA ASN A 196 5.02 3.62 17.07
C ASN A 196 3.80 4.53 16.83
N GLN A 197 3.26 5.17 17.88
CA GLN A 197 2.19 6.16 17.76
C GLN A 197 2.63 7.36 16.91
N GLU A 198 3.85 7.86 17.12
CA GLU A 198 4.43 8.93 16.29
C GLU A 198 4.53 8.53 14.83
N LYS A 199 5.08 7.34 14.53
CA LYS A 199 5.15 6.78 13.18
C LYS A 199 3.76 6.70 12.53
N VAL A 200 2.78 6.16 13.23
CA VAL A 200 1.40 6.03 12.74
C VAL A 200 0.79 7.40 12.45
N ASN A 201 0.98 8.37 13.35
CA ASN A 201 0.51 9.74 13.16
C ASN A 201 1.17 10.43 11.96
N GLN A 202 2.47 10.21 11.75
CA GLN A 202 3.19 10.70 10.57
C GLN A 202 2.65 10.07 9.28
N ILE A 203 2.49 8.74 9.22
CA ILE A 203 1.95 8.04 8.05
C ILE A 203 0.51 8.51 7.73
N GLN A 204 -0.31 8.73 8.76
CA GLN A 204 -1.66 9.26 8.60
C GLN A 204 -1.66 10.62 7.88
N LYS A 205 -0.82 11.55 8.32
CA LYS A 205 -0.71 12.92 7.76
C LYS A 205 -0.03 12.96 6.40
N THR A 206 1.00 12.15 6.20
CA THR A 206 1.91 12.26 5.04
C THR A 206 1.58 11.29 3.91
N VAL A 207 0.81 10.23 4.17
CA VAL A 207 0.45 9.21 3.17
C VAL A 207 -1.06 9.09 3.04
N ILE A 208 -1.75 8.78 4.13
CA ILE A 208 -3.18 8.44 4.07
C ILE A 208 -4.02 9.67 3.66
N GLU A 209 -3.75 10.84 4.25
CA GLU A 209 -4.46 12.07 3.92
C GLU A 209 -4.21 12.56 2.48
N PRO A 210 -2.98 12.65 1.96
CA PRO A 210 -2.74 13.00 0.56
C PRO A 210 -3.41 12.04 -0.42
N LEU A 211 -3.35 10.73 -0.19
CA LEU A 211 -4.02 9.75 -1.04
C LEU A 211 -5.56 9.88 -0.96
N LYS A 212 -6.10 10.22 0.21
CA LYS A 212 -7.52 10.53 0.38
C LYS A 212 -7.92 11.78 -0.40
N LYS A 213 -7.12 12.85 -0.33
CA LYS A 213 -7.34 14.10 -1.08
C LYS A 213 -7.32 13.85 -2.58
N PHE A 214 -6.31 13.14 -3.10
CA PHE A 214 -6.24 12.75 -4.51
C PHE A 214 -7.44 11.89 -4.92
N SER A 215 -7.82 10.90 -4.10
CA SER A 215 -9.01 10.07 -4.32
C SER A 215 -10.31 10.88 -4.35
N GLY A 216 -10.37 12.00 -3.63
CA GLY A 216 -11.52 12.90 -3.56
C GLY A 216 -11.79 13.68 -4.84
N VAL A 217 -10.82 13.76 -5.77
CA VAL A 217 -10.99 14.47 -7.06
C VAL A 217 -11.78 13.64 -8.07
N PHE A 218 -11.66 12.30 -8.01
CA PHE A 218 -12.25 11.41 -9.01
C PHE A 218 -13.78 11.51 -9.14
N PRO A 219 -14.60 11.65 -8.08
CA PRO A 219 -16.05 11.81 -8.23
C PRO A 219 -16.44 13.00 -9.12
N SER A 220 -15.80 14.16 -8.92
CA SER A 220 -16.02 15.36 -9.75
C SER A 220 -15.61 15.10 -11.20
N LEU A 221 -14.43 14.52 -11.40
CA LEU A 221 -13.89 14.23 -12.73
C LEU A 221 -14.79 13.23 -13.50
N ASN A 222 -15.22 12.16 -12.83
CA ASN A 222 -16.13 11.16 -13.38
C ASN A 222 -17.47 11.78 -13.78
N MET A 223 -17.99 12.73 -13.00
CA MET A 223 -19.22 13.46 -13.32
C MET A 223 -19.04 14.37 -14.53
N ALA A 224 -17.91 15.07 -14.66
CA ALA A 224 -17.60 15.89 -15.83
C ALA A 224 -17.52 15.05 -17.11
N VAL A 225 -16.84 13.89 -17.04
CA VAL A 225 -16.79 12.91 -18.14
C VAL A 225 -18.19 12.44 -18.52
N LYS A 226 -19.02 12.05 -17.54
CA LYS A 226 -20.40 11.59 -17.78
C LYS A 226 -21.26 12.67 -18.43
N ARG A 227 -21.15 13.93 -17.97
CA ARG A 227 -21.88 15.07 -18.54
C ARG A 227 -21.46 15.33 -20.00
N ARG A 228 -20.17 15.28 -20.30
CA ARG A 228 -19.67 15.41 -21.68
C ARG A 228 -20.17 14.26 -22.57
N GLU A 229 -20.18 13.04 -22.06
CA GLU A 229 -20.68 11.87 -22.81
C GLU A 229 -22.18 11.96 -23.11
N GLN A 230 -22.97 12.44 -22.16
CA GLN A 230 -24.40 12.69 -22.37
C GLN A 230 -24.62 13.73 -23.47
N THR A 231 -23.97 14.90 -23.38
CA THR A 231 -24.09 15.94 -24.40
C THR A 231 -23.58 15.48 -25.78
N LEU A 232 -22.57 14.61 -25.83
CA LEU A 232 -22.12 13.98 -27.08
C LEU A 232 -23.20 13.10 -27.71
N GLN A 233 -23.95 12.34 -26.91
CA GLN A 233 -25.05 11.51 -27.42
C GLN A 233 -26.17 12.40 -28.00
N ASP A 234 -26.52 13.47 -27.29
CA ASP A 234 -27.53 14.43 -27.74
C ASP A 234 -27.10 15.15 -29.02
N TYR A 235 -25.83 15.59 -29.09
CA TYR A 235 -25.23 16.17 -30.29
C TYR A 235 -25.32 15.21 -31.48
N LYS A 236 -24.90 13.95 -31.31
CA LYS A 236 -24.98 12.94 -32.39
C LYS A 236 -26.40 12.71 -32.88
N ARG A 237 -27.38 12.64 -31.96
CA ARG A 237 -28.79 12.45 -32.30
C ARG A 237 -29.33 13.61 -33.15
N LEU A 238 -29.04 14.86 -32.76
CA LEU A 238 -29.48 16.05 -33.50
C LEU A 238 -28.72 16.21 -34.82
N GLN A 239 -27.42 15.89 -34.84
CA GLN A 239 -26.60 15.89 -36.04
C GLN A 239 -27.17 14.93 -37.10
N SER A 240 -27.52 13.70 -36.72
CA SER A 240 -28.19 12.76 -37.61
C SER A 240 -29.57 13.23 -38.07
N LYS A 241 -30.28 14.05 -37.29
CA LYS A 241 -31.55 14.68 -37.71
C LYS A 241 -31.30 15.73 -38.79
N VAL A 242 -30.24 16.52 -38.69
CA VAL A 242 -29.82 17.49 -39.71
C VAL A 242 -29.43 16.77 -41.00
N GLU A 243 -28.54 15.78 -40.93
CA GLU A 243 -28.09 14.98 -42.10
C GLU A 243 -29.28 14.36 -42.85
N LYS A 244 -30.25 13.79 -42.13
CA LYS A 244 -31.49 13.24 -42.71
C LYS A 244 -32.34 14.25 -43.48
N TYR A 245 -32.28 15.55 -43.17
CA TYR A 245 -32.99 16.58 -43.93
C TYR A 245 -32.11 17.16 -45.05
N GLU A 246 -30.78 17.13 -44.92
CA GLU A 246 -29.84 17.54 -45.97
C GLU A 246 -29.84 16.58 -47.16
N GLU A 247 -30.05 15.29 -46.93
CA GLU A 247 -30.12 14.25 -47.97
C GLU A 247 -31.42 14.28 -48.78
N LYS A 248 -32.47 14.97 -48.31
CA LYS A 248 -33.77 15.04 -49.00
C LYS A 248 -33.78 16.14 -50.05
N GLU A 249 -34.70 16.02 -51.02
CA GLU A 249 -34.90 17.05 -52.03
C GLU A 249 -35.21 18.42 -51.41
N LYS A 250 -34.63 19.47 -51.99
CA LYS A 250 -34.68 20.85 -51.48
C LYS A 250 -36.02 21.53 -51.80
N THR A 251 -37.10 20.97 -51.28
CA THR A 251 -38.44 21.58 -51.33
C THR A 251 -38.59 22.62 -50.20
N GLY A 252 -39.47 23.61 -50.39
CA GLY A 252 -39.75 24.65 -49.39
C GLY A 252 -39.99 24.11 -47.96
N PRO A 253 -40.88 23.14 -47.75
CA PRO A 253 -41.13 22.55 -46.43
C PRO A 253 -39.91 21.83 -45.81
N ILE A 254 -39.04 21.24 -46.63
CA ILE A 254 -37.83 20.56 -46.17
C ILE A 254 -36.77 21.57 -45.74
N LEU A 255 -36.61 22.68 -46.47
CA LEU A 255 -35.70 23.76 -46.11
C LEU A 255 -36.05 24.38 -44.75
N THR A 256 -37.34 24.58 -44.45
CA THR A 256 -37.77 25.08 -43.13
C THR A 256 -37.42 24.09 -42.02
N LYS A 257 -37.68 22.78 -42.21
CA LYS A 257 -37.34 21.74 -41.22
C LYS A 257 -35.84 21.60 -41.02
N LEU A 258 -35.06 21.71 -42.09
CA LEU A 258 -33.60 21.73 -42.04
C LEU A 258 -33.10 22.90 -41.20
N HIS A 259 -33.61 24.11 -41.45
CA HIS A 259 -33.24 25.31 -40.70
C HIS A 259 -33.54 25.13 -39.20
N GLN A 260 -34.74 24.66 -38.86
CA GLN A 260 -35.13 24.43 -37.47
C GLN A 260 -34.26 23.35 -36.80
N ALA A 261 -33.95 22.26 -37.49
CA ALA A 261 -33.05 21.23 -36.96
C ALA A 261 -31.63 21.75 -36.73
N ARG A 262 -31.13 22.67 -37.57
CA ARG A 262 -29.83 23.34 -37.38
C ARG A 262 -29.82 24.28 -36.18
N GLU A 263 -30.89 25.05 -35.98
CA GLU A 263 -31.03 25.93 -34.81
C GLU A 263 -31.17 25.13 -33.51
N GLU A 264 -31.84 23.98 -33.52
CA GLU A 264 -31.86 23.03 -32.38
C GLU A 264 -30.47 22.43 -32.09
N LEU A 265 -29.69 22.12 -33.13
CA LEU A 265 -28.36 21.51 -33.00
C LEU A 265 -27.32 22.48 -32.43
N ARG A 266 -27.35 23.75 -32.86
CA ARG A 266 -26.32 24.76 -32.53
C ARG A 266 -25.99 24.83 -31.02
N PRO A 267 -26.94 25.04 -30.10
CA PRO A 267 -26.62 25.15 -28.67
C PRO A 267 -26.06 23.84 -28.07
N VAL A 268 -26.52 22.68 -28.55
CA VAL A 268 -26.01 21.37 -28.06
C VAL A 268 -24.59 21.10 -28.54
N LYS A 269 -24.27 21.52 -29.76
CA LYS A 269 -22.91 21.47 -30.29
C LYS A 269 -21.97 22.35 -29.48
N ASP A 270 -22.36 23.60 -29.23
CA ASP A 270 -21.55 24.55 -28.47
C ASP A 270 -21.30 24.04 -27.04
N GLU A 271 -22.32 23.49 -26.37
CA GLU A 271 -22.19 22.89 -25.04
C GLU A 271 -21.26 21.66 -25.03
N PHE A 272 -21.36 20.79 -26.04
CA PHE A 272 -20.46 19.64 -26.17
C PHE A 272 -19.01 20.10 -26.37
N GLU A 273 -18.77 21.05 -27.28
CA GLU A 273 -17.43 21.55 -27.58
C GLU A 273 -16.80 22.22 -26.35
N ALA A 274 -17.57 23.00 -25.59
CA ALA A 274 -17.11 23.60 -24.34
C ALA A 274 -16.69 22.55 -23.30
N LYS A 275 -17.56 21.58 -23.00
CA LYS A 275 -17.26 20.48 -22.05
C LYS A 275 -16.09 19.62 -22.51
N ASN A 276 -16.01 19.36 -23.81
CA ASN A 276 -14.94 18.56 -24.41
C ASN A 276 -13.58 19.27 -24.33
N LYS A 277 -13.56 20.59 -24.59
CA LYS A 277 -12.37 21.43 -24.45
C LYS A 277 -11.90 21.47 -23.00
N GLN A 278 -12.80 21.69 -22.05
CA GLN A 278 -12.47 21.69 -20.62
C GLN A 278 -11.79 20.37 -20.21
N LEU A 279 -12.37 19.22 -20.55
CA LEU A 279 -11.77 17.92 -20.23
C LEU A 279 -10.43 17.68 -20.92
N LEU A 280 -10.22 18.20 -22.14
CA LEU A 280 -8.92 18.12 -22.82
C LEU A 280 -7.82 18.86 -22.08
N GLU A 281 -8.16 19.98 -21.45
CA GLU A 281 -7.21 20.85 -20.75
C GLU A 281 -6.95 20.36 -19.33
N GLU A 282 -7.98 19.90 -18.62
CA GLU A 282 -7.90 19.51 -17.21
C GLU A 282 -7.35 18.11 -17.00
N MET A 283 -7.72 17.14 -17.84
CA MET A 283 -7.31 15.74 -17.64
C MET A 283 -5.79 15.52 -17.64
N PRO A 284 -5.00 16.12 -18.56
CA PRO A 284 -3.54 16.01 -18.51
C PRO A 284 -2.95 16.62 -17.24
N LYS A 285 -3.49 17.77 -16.79
CA LYS A 285 -3.05 18.46 -15.55
C LYS A 285 -3.35 17.59 -14.31
N PHE A 286 -4.52 16.98 -14.25
CA PHE A 286 -4.85 16.02 -13.20
C PHE A 286 -3.87 14.85 -13.20
N TYR A 287 -3.56 14.30 -14.37
CA TYR A 287 -2.65 13.16 -14.48
C TYR A 287 -1.20 13.51 -14.10
N SER A 288 -0.69 14.69 -14.48
CA SER A 288 0.65 15.13 -14.07
C SER A 288 0.71 15.37 -12.56
N SER A 289 -0.37 15.90 -11.97
CA SER A 289 -0.45 16.17 -10.52
C SER A 289 -0.24 14.93 -9.65
N ARG A 290 -0.48 13.71 -10.17
CA ARG A 290 -0.32 12.46 -9.41
C ARG A 290 1.05 12.38 -8.72
N ILE A 291 2.13 12.78 -9.41
CA ILE A 291 3.48 12.67 -8.87
C ILE A 291 3.66 13.56 -7.63
N ASN A 292 2.98 14.70 -7.58
CA ASN A 292 3.03 15.64 -6.46
C ASN A 292 2.35 15.09 -5.19
N TYR A 293 1.46 14.10 -5.32
CA TYR A 293 0.91 13.38 -4.18
C TYR A 293 1.78 12.19 -3.81
N PHE A 294 2.05 11.31 -4.77
CA PHE A 294 2.65 10.00 -4.48
C PHE A 294 4.14 10.10 -4.09
N LYS A 295 4.94 10.92 -4.77
CA LYS A 295 6.38 11.02 -4.51
C LYS A 295 6.69 11.45 -3.06
N PRO A 296 6.20 12.61 -2.57
CA PRO A 296 6.47 13.01 -1.19
C PRO A 296 5.84 12.08 -0.16
N SER A 297 4.69 11.46 -0.44
CA SER A 297 4.09 10.47 0.45
C SER A 297 4.97 9.23 0.62
N PHE A 298 5.50 8.67 -0.46
CA PHE A 298 6.38 7.49 -0.36
C PHE A 298 7.72 7.80 0.28
N GLU A 299 8.32 8.96 -0.04
CA GLU A 299 9.55 9.41 0.63
C GLU A 299 9.34 9.58 2.14
N SER A 300 8.21 10.18 2.54
CA SER A 300 7.86 10.35 3.96
C SER A 300 7.59 9.01 4.66
N LEU A 301 6.93 8.07 3.97
CA LEU A 301 6.71 6.72 4.49
C LEU A 301 8.03 6.01 4.81
N ILE A 302 8.98 6.03 3.88
CA ILE A 302 10.29 5.40 4.07
C ILE A 302 11.02 6.04 5.24
N ARG A 303 11.02 7.38 5.32
CA ARG A 303 11.65 8.10 6.44
C ARG A 303 11.02 7.74 7.79
N ALA A 304 9.69 7.69 7.88
CA ALA A 304 8.99 7.31 9.11
C ALA A 304 9.36 5.89 9.56
N GLN A 305 9.50 4.95 8.63
CA GLN A 305 9.94 3.59 8.93
C GLN A 305 11.39 3.57 9.43
N VAL A 306 12.31 4.26 8.75
CA VAL A 306 13.72 4.34 9.14
C VAL A 306 13.86 4.90 10.55
N VAL A 307 13.18 6.00 10.86
CA VAL A 307 13.20 6.62 12.19
C VAL A 307 12.73 5.61 13.25
N TYR A 308 11.56 5.00 13.04
CA TYR A 308 11.01 4.04 13.99
C TYR A 308 11.93 2.86 14.26
N TYR A 309 12.39 2.16 13.21
CA TYR A 309 13.23 0.98 13.40
C TYR A 309 14.62 1.31 13.97
N THR A 310 15.14 2.50 13.69
CA THR A 310 16.38 2.99 14.32
C THR A 310 16.20 3.15 15.83
N GLU A 311 15.08 3.73 16.26
CA GLU A 311 14.78 3.87 17.69
C GLU A 311 14.47 2.52 18.34
N MET A 312 13.79 1.59 17.64
CA MET A 312 13.58 0.23 18.16
C MET A 312 14.89 -0.49 18.41
N TYR A 313 15.84 -0.38 17.46
CA TYR A 313 17.16 -0.98 17.59
C TYR A 313 17.90 -0.45 18.82
N LYS A 314 17.87 0.87 19.05
CA LYS A 314 18.48 1.49 20.23
C LYS A 314 17.82 1.04 21.52
N ILE A 315 16.49 1.04 21.59
CA ILE A 315 15.75 0.64 22.79
C ILE A 315 16.06 -0.81 23.16
N PHE A 316 16.09 -1.72 22.19
CA PHE A 316 16.44 -3.10 22.46
C PHE A 316 17.92 -3.28 22.81
N GLY A 317 18.83 -2.50 22.20
CA GLY A 317 20.23 -2.46 22.62
C GLY A 317 20.37 -2.06 24.09
N ASP A 318 19.76 -0.93 24.47
CA ASP A 318 19.74 -0.43 25.85
C ASP A 318 19.13 -1.46 26.82
N LEU A 319 18.09 -2.19 26.39
CA LEU A 319 17.44 -3.22 27.20
C LEU A 319 18.34 -4.45 27.36
N THR A 320 18.96 -4.93 26.29
CA THR A 320 19.89 -6.06 26.33
C THR A 320 21.06 -5.76 27.27
N GLU A 321 21.63 -4.57 27.23
CA GLU A 321 22.70 -4.16 28.16
C GLU A 321 22.26 -4.17 29.64
N GLN A 322 20.97 -3.96 29.92
CA GLN A 322 20.42 -4.00 31.28
C GLN A 322 20.08 -5.42 31.78
N ILE A 323 19.71 -6.33 30.88
CA ILE A 323 19.19 -7.66 31.27
C ILE A 323 20.14 -8.82 30.97
N ASP A 324 21.11 -8.65 30.07
CA ASP A 324 21.95 -9.76 29.59
C ASP A 324 23.05 -10.09 30.62
N GLU A 325 23.26 -11.38 30.85
CA GLU A 325 24.43 -11.85 31.58
C GLU A 325 25.59 -12.05 30.59
N PRO A 326 26.69 -11.29 30.73
CA PRO A 326 27.77 -11.35 29.75
C PRO A 326 28.44 -12.72 29.73
N GLY A 327 28.65 -13.27 28.52
CA GLY A 327 29.56 -14.39 28.29
C GLY A 327 28.99 -15.65 27.63
N LEU A 328 27.68 -15.70 27.35
CA LEU A 328 27.03 -16.84 26.70
C LEU A 328 26.59 -16.52 25.27
N THR A 329 26.87 -17.42 24.33
CA THR A 329 26.33 -17.36 22.96
C THR A 329 24.85 -17.72 22.93
N ASP A 330 24.12 -17.31 21.87
CA ASP A 330 22.69 -17.68 21.70
C ASP A 330 22.49 -19.22 21.74
N GLU A 331 23.41 -20.00 21.17
CA GLU A 331 23.36 -21.47 21.20
C GLU A 331 23.54 -22.02 22.62
N GLN A 332 24.40 -21.39 23.44
CA GLN A 332 24.58 -21.79 24.84
C GLN A 332 23.34 -21.45 25.67
N ARG A 333 22.78 -20.23 25.51
CA ARG A 333 21.52 -19.84 26.16
C ARG A 333 20.38 -20.80 25.81
N GLN A 334 20.27 -21.21 24.55
CA GLN A 334 19.25 -22.17 24.13
C GLN A 334 19.43 -23.54 24.80
N LYS A 335 20.66 -24.06 24.86
CA LYS A 335 20.96 -25.34 25.55
C LYS A 335 20.65 -25.29 27.04
N GLU A 336 21.02 -24.19 27.71
CA GLU A 336 20.71 -24.00 29.13
C GLU A 336 19.20 -23.92 29.39
N ASN A 337 18.46 -23.20 28.54
CA ASN A 337 17.00 -23.15 28.62
C ASN A 337 16.37 -24.53 28.43
N GLU A 338 16.84 -25.33 27.46
CA GLU A 338 16.37 -26.69 27.25
C GLU A 338 16.68 -27.61 28.43
N ALA A 339 17.88 -27.50 29.01
CA ALA A 339 18.28 -28.25 30.20
C ALA A 339 17.37 -27.91 31.40
N LYS A 340 17.17 -26.62 31.69
CA LYS A 340 16.25 -26.15 32.75
C LYS A 340 14.83 -26.64 32.52
N LEU A 341 14.32 -26.60 31.29
CA LEU A 341 13.00 -27.14 30.96
C LEU A 341 12.90 -28.65 31.17
N ASN A 342 13.96 -29.41 30.88
CA ASN A 342 14.00 -30.84 31.13
C ASN A 342 14.01 -31.16 32.62
N GLU A 343 14.78 -30.42 33.42
CA GLU A 343 14.75 -30.51 34.88
C GLU A 343 13.35 -30.25 35.42
N LEU A 344 12.69 -29.17 34.97
CA LEU A 344 11.31 -28.85 35.37
C LEU A 344 10.31 -29.94 34.99
N ARG A 345 10.47 -30.60 33.84
CA ARG A 345 9.64 -31.75 33.44
C ARG A 345 9.88 -32.99 34.31
N ALA A 346 11.10 -33.14 34.83
CA ALA A 346 11.47 -34.24 35.70
C ALA A 346 11.00 -34.03 37.16
N LEU A 347 10.64 -32.80 37.54
CA LEU A 347 10.00 -32.52 38.82
C LEU A 347 8.58 -33.12 38.84
N SER A 348 8.44 -34.26 39.51
CA SER A 348 7.12 -34.83 39.85
C SER A 348 6.51 -34.03 41.00
N ILE A 349 5.84 -32.92 40.67
CA ILE A 349 5.18 -32.08 41.67
C ILE A 349 3.81 -32.66 42.09
N VAL A 350 3.29 -33.66 41.35
CA VAL A 350 2.20 -34.53 41.81
C VAL A 350 2.39 -35.93 41.21
N ALA A 351 2.91 -36.88 41.99
CA ALA A 351 2.61 -38.29 41.80
C ALA A 351 2.65 -38.98 43.16
N ASP A 352 1.52 -39.64 43.47
CA ASP A 352 1.20 -40.52 44.61
C ASP A 352 0.68 -39.84 45.90
N ASP A 353 -0.61 -39.45 45.85
CA ASP A 353 -1.63 -39.74 46.89
C ASP A 353 -2.99 -40.03 46.24
#